data_AF-A0A3M1MFS3-F1
#
_entry.id   AF-A0A3M1MFS3-F1
#
_cell.length_a   1.000
_cell.length_b   1.000
_cell.length_c   1.000
_cell.angle_alpha   90.00
_cell.angle_beta   90.00
_cell.angle_gamma   90.00
#
_symmetry.space_group_name_H-M   'P 1'
#
loop_
_entity.id
_entity.type
_entity.pdbx_description
1 polymer ?
#
loop_
_entity_poly.entity_id
_entity_poly.type
_entity_poly.pdbx_seq_one_letter_code
_entity_poly.pdbx_strand_id
1 'polypeptide(L)'
;MLVIGIDPGTAITGYGLVRETPNGDLQAVDYGVITTKAGLPMPQRLLVLHRELQKIIALHRPESGAVEKLFFQRNVTTAISVGQARGVALLGLAEAGLDVSEYTPMEIKQAVAGYGGAGKKQVQYMVRALLNLEETPKPDDAADALAVAICHLHSARTHRMARQGGLR
;
A
#
# COMPACT_ATOMS: atom_id res chain seq x y z
N MET A 1 2.96 -8.01 -13.53
CA MET A 1 3.54 -6.95 -12.68
C MET A 1 3.18 -7.24 -11.24
N LEU A 2 4.17 -7.44 -10.36
CA LEU A 2 3.97 -7.57 -8.91
C LEU A 2 4.25 -6.24 -8.20
N VAL A 3 3.32 -5.78 -7.38
CA VAL A 3 3.40 -4.49 -6.67
C VAL A 3 3.28 -4.72 -5.17
N ILE A 4 4.09 -4.02 -4.38
CA ILE A 4 3.90 -3.91 -2.93
C ILE A 4 3.22 -2.57 -2.58
N GLY A 5 2.08 -2.63 -1.90
CA GLY A 5 1.41 -1.49 -1.30
C GLY A 5 1.69 -1.41 0.20
N ILE A 6 1.86 -0.20 0.73
CA ILE A 6 2.15 0.06 2.15
C ILE A 6 1.13 1.06 2.72
N ASP A 7 0.55 0.70 3.86
CA ASP A 7 -0.24 1.59 4.74
C ASP A 7 0.58 1.89 6.01
N PRO A 8 1.27 3.05 6.09
CA PRO A 8 2.23 3.34 7.15
C PRO A 8 1.60 3.63 8.52
N GLY A 9 2.13 2.99 9.56
CA GLY A 9 1.81 3.32 10.94
C GLY A 9 2.92 2.92 11.92
N THR A 10 2.96 3.55 13.09
CA THR A 10 4.07 3.35 14.05
C THR A 10 3.95 2.08 14.88
N ALA A 11 2.72 1.62 15.13
CA ALA A 11 2.44 0.39 15.86
C ALA A 11 2.13 -0.78 14.92
N ILE A 12 1.40 -0.48 13.85
CA ILE A 12 0.97 -1.42 12.82
C ILE A 12 1.24 -0.72 11.50
N THR A 13 1.99 -1.37 10.60
CA THR A 13 2.13 -0.96 9.20
C THR A 13 1.60 -2.10 8.35
N GLY A 14 0.60 -1.81 7.51
CA GLY A 14 0.07 -2.76 6.55
C GLY A 14 1.01 -2.94 5.36
N TYR A 15 1.10 -4.17 4.85
CA TYR A 15 1.68 -4.45 3.53
C TYR A 15 0.75 -5.37 2.73
N GLY A 16 0.71 -5.18 1.42
CA GLY A 16 -0.03 -6.01 0.50
C GLY A 16 0.70 -6.18 -0.81
N LEU A 17 0.87 -7.42 -1.26
CA LEU A 17 1.47 -7.77 -2.54
C LEU A 17 0.38 -8.20 -3.51
N VAL A 18 0.22 -7.45 -4.60
CA VAL A 18 -0.78 -7.72 -5.64
C VAL A 18 -0.11 -7.91 -6.98
N ARG A 19 -0.47 -8.99 -7.68
CA ARG A 19 -0.01 -9.30 -9.02
C ARG A 19 -1.10 -9.00 -10.04
N GLU A 20 -0.77 -8.20 -11.05
CA GLU A 20 -1.53 -8.13 -12.30
C GLU A 20 -1.05 -9.24 -13.24
N THR A 21 -1.98 -10.13 -13.61
CA THR A 21 -1.76 -11.20 -14.59
C THR A 21 -1.74 -10.66 -16.02
N PRO A 22 -1.24 -11.42 -17.01
CA PRO A 22 -1.26 -11.00 -18.42
C PRO A 22 -2.66 -10.66 -18.97
N ASN A 23 -3.72 -11.27 -18.40
CA ASN A 23 -5.11 -11.02 -18.79
C ASN A 23 -5.70 -9.77 -18.12
N GLY A 24 -4.97 -9.14 -17.19
CA GLY A 24 -5.40 -7.98 -16.42
C GLY A 24 -6.13 -8.32 -15.12
N ASP A 25 -6.25 -9.60 -14.75
CA ASP A 25 -6.81 -9.99 -13.46
C ASP A 25 -5.83 -9.67 -12.32
N LEU A 26 -6.36 -9.32 -11.16
CA LEU A 26 -5.58 -9.03 -9.95
C LEU A 26 -5.60 -10.22 -8.99
N GLN A 27 -4.44 -10.54 -8.42
CA GLN A 27 -4.29 -11.64 -7.47
C GLN A 27 -3.52 -11.16 -6.24
N ALA A 28 -4.05 -11.46 -5.04
CA ALA A 28 -3.30 -11.30 -3.80
C ALA A 28 -2.20 -12.37 -3.75
N VAL A 29 -0.93 -11.95 -3.61
CA VAL A 29 0.21 -12.86 -3.48
C VAL A 29 0.54 -13.11 -2.01
N ASP A 30 0.59 -12.03 -1.22
CA ASP A 30 0.81 -12.06 0.22
C ASP A 30 0.33 -10.74 0.82
N TYR A 31 -0.04 -10.74 2.10
CA TYR A 31 -0.43 -9.52 2.81
C TYR A 31 -0.39 -9.73 4.32
N GLY A 32 -0.25 -8.64 5.05
CA GLY A 32 -0.31 -8.69 6.50
C GLY A 32 0.09 -7.37 7.11
N VAL A 33 0.62 -7.47 8.34
CA VAL A 33 1.08 -6.31 9.08
C VAL A 33 2.43 -6.54 9.72
N ILE A 34 3.23 -5.47 9.74
CA ILE A 34 4.42 -5.37 10.57
C ILE A 34 3.99 -4.69 11.87
N THR A 35 4.14 -5.40 12.99
CA THR A 35 3.73 -4.89 14.31
C THR A 35 4.93 -4.62 15.20
N THR A 36 4.84 -3.58 16.03
CA THR A 36 5.88 -3.26 17.02
C THR A 36 5.29 -3.28 18.44
N LYS A 37 6.05 -3.85 19.38
CA LYS A 37 5.61 -4.00 20.78
C LYS A 37 5.34 -2.64 21.42
N ALA A 38 4.28 -2.57 22.24
CA ALA A 38 4.00 -1.40 23.08
C ALA A 38 5.22 -1.06 23.96
N GLY A 39 5.46 0.23 24.19
CA GLY A 39 6.58 0.72 25.02
C GLY A 39 7.96 0.73 24.35
N LEU A 40 8.12 0.15 23.15
CA LEU A 40 9.37 0.32 22.39
C LEU A 40 9.58 1.79 22.01
N PRO A 41 10.79 2.37 22.23
CA PRO A 41 11.07 3.72 21.79
C PRO A 41 11.04 3.83 20.27
N MET A 42 10.73 5.03 19.76
CA MET A 42 10.45 5.25 18.34
C MET A 42 11.58 4.78 17.40
N PRO A 43 12.88 5.06 17.65
CA PRO A 43 13.95 4.60 16.76
C PRO A 43 13.98 3.08 16.58
N GLN A 44 13.67 2.32 17.64
CA GLN A 44 13.62 0.86 17.62
C GLN A 44 12.39 0.36 16.85
N ARG A 45 11.25 1.05 16.96
CA ARG A 45 10.06 0.74 16.14
C ARG A 45 10.35 0.91 14.66
N LEU A 46 11.00 2.02 14.30
CA LEU A 46 11.43 2.32 12.94
C LEU A 46 12.43 1.27 12.41
N LEU A 47 13.38 0.84 13.24
CA LEU A 47 14.32 -0.23 12.87
C LEU A 47 13.62 -1.58 12.62
N VAL A 48 12.63 -1.94 13.44
CA VAL A 48 11.82 -3.16 13.22
C VAL A 48 11.05 -3.05 11.91
N LEU A 49 10.38 -1.92 11.67
CA LEU A 49 9.65 -1.66 10.43
C LEU A 49 10.57 -1.85 9.20
N HIS A 50 11.73 -1.19 9.21
CA HIS A 50 12.71 -1.29 8.13
C HIS A 50 13.13 -2.73 7.86
N ARG A 51 13.55 -3.47 8.90
CA ARG A 51 14.05 -4.84 8.77
C ARG A 51 13.00 -5.81 8.26
N GLU A 52 11.78 -5.76 8.79
CA GLU A 52 10.71 -6.64 8.32
C GLU A 52 10.27 -6.30 6.89
N LEU A 53 10.21 -5.01 6.55
CA LEU A 53 9.93 -4.59 5.18
C LEU A 53 10.99 -5.10 4.19
N GLN A 54 12.28 -4.99 4.54
CA GLN A 54 13.37 -5.52 3.70
C GLN A 54 13.26 -7.04 3.50
N LYS A 55 12.86 -7.80 4.54
CA LYS A 55 12.64 -9.24 4.40
C LYS A 55 11.51 -9.56 3.42
N ILE A 56 10.39 -8.84 3.53
CA ILE A 56 9.23 -9.01 2.64
C ILE A 56 9.63 -8.69 1.19
N ILE A 57 10.34 -7.58 0.97
CA ILE A 57 10.81 -7.19 -0.36
C ILE A 57 11.80 -8.23 -0.91
N ALA A 58 12.76 -8.70 -0.12
CA ALA A 58 13.74 -9.69 -0.54
C ALA A 58 13.10 -11.05 -0.89
N LEU A 59 12.07 -11.45 -0.14
CA LEU A 59 11.32 -12.69 -0.34
C LEU A 59 10.53 -12.66 -1.65
N HIS A 60 9.78 -11.59 -1.88
CA HIS A 60 8.80 -11.53 -2.96
C HIS A 60 9.29 -10.84 -4.23
N ARG A 61 10.32 -10.00 -4.12
CA ARG A 61 10.92 -9.22 -5.22
C ARG A 61 9.87 -8.50 -6.08
N PRO A 62 9.07 -7.59 -5.49
CA PRO A 62 8.12 -6.78 -6.25
C PRO A 62 8.85 -5.94 -7.31
N GLU A 63 8.13 -5.54 -8.36
CA GLU A 63 8.64 -4.72 -9.47
C GLU A 63 8.50 -3.22 -9.17
N SER A 64 7.52 -2.83 -8.35
CA SER A 64 7.33 -1.45 -7.90
C SER A 64 6.66 -1.38 -6.52
N GLY A 65 6.72 -0.21 -5.91
CA GLY A 65 6.12 0.07 -4.60
C GLY A 65 5.11 1.21 -4.64
N ALA A 66 4.12 1.16 -3.76
CA ALA A 66 3.16 2.22 -3.57
C ALA A 66 2.92 2.49 -2.08
N VAL A 67 2.79 3.76 -1.70
CA VAL A 67 2.57 4.17 -0.31
C VAL A 67 1.42 5.17 -0.21
N GLU A 68 0.56 5.03 0.81
CA GLU A 68 -0.47 6.03 1.09
C GLU A 68 0.14 7.38 1.52
N LYS A 69 -0.36 8.47 0.94
CA LYS A 69 -0.06 9.85 1.36
C LYS A 69 -0.84 10.19 2.61
N LEU A 70 -0.14 10.73 3.58
CA LEU A 70 -0.75 11.18 4.83
C LEU A 70 -1.36 12.58 4.64
N PHE A 71 -2.64 12.73 4.99
CA PHE A 71 -3.29 14.04 5.15
C PHE A 71 -3.64 14.26 6.61
N PHE A 72 -3.00 15.25 7.25
CA PHE A 72 -3.28 15.60 8.63
C PHE A 72 -3.94 16.98 8.71
N GLN A 73 -5.10 17.06 9.37
CA GLN A 73 -5.79 18.33 9.61
C GLN A 73 -5.79 18.80 11.06
N ARG A 74 -5.53 17.93 12.06
CA ARG A 74 -5.75 18.30 13.48
C ARG A 74 -4.73 17.81 14.53
N ASN A 75 -3.98 16.73 14.32
CA ASN A 75 -3.16 16.13 15.38
C ASN A 75 -1.68 15.98 14.99
N VAL A 76 -0.90 17.05 15.23
CA VAL A 76 0.49 17.20 14.76
C VAL A 76 1.44 16.15 15.36
N THR A 77 1.26 15.77 16.62
CA THR A 77 2.15 14.80 17.29
C THR A 77 2.03 13.41 16.67
N THR A 78 0.80 12.94 16.41
CA THR A 78 0.57 11.68 15.70
C THR A 78 1.07 11.79 14.25
N ALA A 79 0.88 12.95 13.62
CA ALA A 79 1.36 13.19 12.26
C ALA A 79 2.86 13.00 12.10
N ILE A 80 3.66 13.55 13.02
CA ILE A 80 5.12 13.42 13.00
C ILE A 80 5.53 11.95 13.13
N SER A 81 4.95 11.23 14.09
CA SER A 81 5.32 9.83 14.35
C SER A 81 4.96 8.90 13.18
N VAL A 82 3.76 9.02 12.61
CA VAL A 82 3.38 8.27 11.40
C VAL A 82 4.22 8.72 10.19
N GLY A 83 4.54 10.01 10.09
CA GLY A 83 5.46 10.53 9.07
C GLY A 83 6.85 9.90 9.11
N GLN A 84 7.38 9.61 10.31
CA GLN A 84 8.64 8.89 10.48
C GLN A 84 8.54 7.44 9.98
N ALA A 85 7.48 6.72 10.33
CA ALA A 85 7.24 5.36 9.84
C ALA A 85 7.12 5.32 8.31
N ARG A 86 6.36 6.26 7.74
CA ARG A 86 6.27 6.45 6.28
C ARG A 86 7.62 6.75 5.65
N GLY A 87 8.45 7.61 6.26
CA GLY A 87 9.79 7.91 5.77
C GLY A 87 10.67 6.66 5.69
N VAL A 88 10.58 5.79 6.70
CA VAL A 88 11.30 4.50 6.71
C VAL A 88 10.77 3.55 5.64
N ALA A 89 9.45 3.50 5.43
CA ALA A 89 8.86 2.67 4.37
C ALA A 89 9.34 3.13 2.98
N LEU A 90 9.31 4.43 2.71
CA LEU A 90 9.81 5.01 1.45
C LEU A 90 11.31 4.72 1.25
N LEU A 91 12.11 4.93 2.29
CA LEU A 91 13.55 4.62 2.26
C LEU A 91 13.77 3.15 1.94
N GLY A 92 13.06 2.24 2.62
CA GLY A 92 13.22 0.81 2.42
C GLY A 92 12.85 0.35 1.00
N LEU A 93 11.77 0.88 0.43
CA LEU A 93 11.41 0.61 -0.95
C LEU A 93 12.46 1.14 -1.94
N ALA A 94 12.98 2.35 -1.71
CA ALA A 94 14.01 2.97 -2.54
C ALA A 94 15.37 2.24 -2.46
N GLU A 95 15.79 1.79 -1.27
CA GLU A 95 17.01 0.98 -1.09
C GLU A 95 16.96 -0.34 -1.86
N ALA A 96 15.77 -0.91 -2.05
CA ALA A 96 15.56 -2.09 -2.88
C ALA A 96 15.50 -1.80 -4.39
N GLY A 97 15.67 -0.53 -4.80
CA GLY A 97 15.66 -0.11 -6.21
C GLY A 97 14.27 -0.09 -6.84
N LEU A 98 13.20 -0.03 -6.04
CA LEU A 98 11.83 0.00 -6.54
C LEU A 98 11.43 1.41 -6.97
N ASP A 99 10.72 1.52 -8.09
CA ASP A 99 9.97 2.74 -8.43
C ASP A 99 8.82 2.90 -7.43
N VAL A 100 8.83 4.00 -6.68
CA VAL A 100 7.84 4.26 -5.63
C VAL A 100 6.84 5.33 -6.06
N SER A 101 5.55 4.99 -6.04
CA SER A 101 4.45 5.94 -6.24
C SER A 101 3.70 6.22 -4.95
N GLU A 102 3.02 7.35 -4.88
CA GLU A 102 2.30 7.76 -3.69
C GLU A 102 0.88 8.24 -4.02
N TYR A 103 -0.10 7.77 -3.25
CA TYR A 103 -1.52 8.02 -3.52
C TYR A 103 -2.24 8.61 -2.31
N THR A 104 -3.08 9.61 -2.56
CA THR A 104 -3.97 10.17 -1.55
C THR A 104 -5.09 9.19 -1.19
N PRO A 105 -5.70 9.31 0.00
CA PRO A 105 -6.86 8.50 0.36
C PRO A 105 -8.00 8.59 -0.66
N MET A 106 -8.17 9.76 -1.29
CA MET A 106 -9.18 9.98 -2.32
C MET A 106 -8.85 9.22 -3.61
N GLU A 107 -7.59 9.23 -4.05
CA GLU A 107 -7.15 8.47 -5.23
C GLU A 107 -7.33 6.96 -5.02
N ILE A 108 -6.99 6.46 -3.83
CA ILE A 108 -7.17 5.04 -3.48
C ILE A 108 -8.65 4.66 -3.53
N LYS A 109 -9.53 5.45 -2.89
CA LYS A 109 -10.98 5.24 -2.92
C LYS A 109 -11.54 5.30 -4.34
N GLN A 110 -11.10 6.27 -5.14
CA GLN A 110 -11.50 6.43 -6.53
C GLN A 110 -11.10 5.19 -7.36
N ALA A 111 -9.86 4.72 -7.21
CA ALA A 111 -9.32 3.61 -7.98
C ALA A 111 -9.92 2.25 -7.59
N VAL A 112 -10.27 2.07 -6.31
CA VAL A 112 -10.75 0.78 -5.78
C VAL A 112 -12.28 0.68 -5.79
N ALA A 113 -12.98 1.75 -5.40
CA ALA A 113 -14.44 1.76 -5.24
C ALA A 113 -15.18 2.58 -6.31
N GLY A 114 -14.46 3.23 -7.23
CA GLY A 114 -15.02 4.01 -8.34
C GLY A 114 -15.39 5.45 -8.01
N TYR A 115 -15.28 5.88 -6.75
CA TYR A 115 -15.51 7.27 -6.33
C TYR A 115 -14.72 7.64 -5.05
N GLY A 116 -14.19 8.86 -4.98
CA GLY A 116 -13.32 9.31 -3.88
C GLY A 116 -13.98 9.43 -2.49
N GLY A 117 -15.31 9.44 -2.42
CA GLY A 117 -16.09 9.54 -1.19
C GLY A 117 -16.38 8.20 -0.48
N ALA A 118 -15.87 7.08 -1.01
CA ALA A 118 -16.20 5.75 -0.50
C ALA A 118 -15.82 5.56 0.98
N GLY A 119 -16.72 4.90 1.73
CA GLY A 119 -16.48 4.55 3.13
C GLY A 119 -15.48 3.40 3.27
N LYS A 120 -14.79 3.32 4.42
CA LYS A 120 -13.75 2.31 4.68
C LYS A 120 -14.21 0.87 4.45
N LYS A 121 -15.40 0.51 4.94
CA LYS A 121 -16.00 -0.83 4.74
C LYS A 121 -16.24 -1.16 3.27
N GLN A 122 -16.60 -0.16 2.45
CA GLN A 122 -16.82 -0.37 1.03
C GLN A 122 -15.50 -0.61 0.31
N VAL A 123 -14.45 0.14 0.63
CA VAL A 123 -13.10 -0.11 0.09
C VAL A 123 -12.66 -1.53 0.43
N GLN A 124 -12.80 -1.96 1.69
CA GLN A 124 -12.46 -3.32 2.12
C GLN A 124 -13.27 -4.41 1.38
N TYR A 125 -14.57 -4.20 1.19
CA TYR A 125 -15.40 -5.09 0.38
C TYR A 125 -14.90 -5.18 -1.07
N MET A 126 -14.56 -4.04 -1.67
CA MET A 126 -14.05 -3.98 -3.03
C MET A 126 -12.67 -4.62 -3.16
N VAL A 127 -11.76 -4.45 -2.19
CA VAL A 127 -10.47 -5.15 -2.15
C VAL A 127 -10.69 -6.67 -2.19
N ARG A 128 -11.57 -7.19 -1.33
CA ARG A 128 -11.92 -8.62 -1.32
C ARG A 128 -12.47 -9.06 -2.68
N ALA A 129 -13.41 -8.31 -3.25
CA ALA A 129 -14.03 -8.66 -4.52
C ALA A 129 -13.06 -8.63 -5.70
N LEU A 130 -12.22 -7.58 -5.80
CA LEU A 130 -11.24 -7.41 -6.87
C LEU A 130 -10.12 -8.45 -6.84
N LEU A 131 -9.77 -8.93 -5.64
CA LEU A 131 -8.74 -9.95 -5.45
C LEU A 131 -9.32 -11.37 -5.31
N ASN A 132 -10.64 -11.51 -5.48
CA ASN A 132 -11.37 -12.77 -5.33
C ASN A 132 -11.06 -13.53 -4.03
N LEU A 133 -11.03 -12.81 -2.90
CA LEU A 133 -10.75 -13.38 -1.59
C LEU A 133 -12.03 -13.91 -0.92
N GLU A 134 -11.92 -15.05 -0.24
CA GLU A 134 -13.05 -15.67 0.48
C GLU A 134 -13.54 -14.77 1.62
N GLU A 135 -12.61 -14.11 2.33
CA GLU A 135 -12.88 -13.25 3.46
C GLU A 135 -12.21 -11.88 3.29
N THR A 136 -12.71 -10.88 4.02
CA THR A 136 -12.08 -9.56 4.06
C THR A 136 -10.75 -9.67 4.82
N PRO A 137 -9.62 -9.20 4.25
CA PRO A 137 -8.33 -9.22 4.91
C PRO A 137 -8.37 -8.55 6.29
N LYS A 138 -7.71 -9.19 7.25
CA LYS A 138 -7.54 -8.68 8.62
C LYS A 138 -6.07 -8.74 9.02
N PRO A 139 -5.59 -7.77 9.82
CA PRO A 139 -6.30 -6.57 10.30
C PRO A 139 -6.58 -5.55 9.18
N ASP A 140 -7.33 -4.50 9.50
CA ASP A 140 -7.79 -3.50 8.52
C ASP A 140 -6.63 -2.85 7.73
N ASP A 141 -5.49 -2.63 8.38
CA ASP A 141 -4.28 -2.06 7.76
C ASP A 141 -3.75 -2.94 6.60
N ALA A 142 -3.95 -4.27 6.66
CA ALA A 142 -3.58 -5.17 5.55
C ALA A 142 -4.52 -4.97 4.35
N ALA A 143 -5.81 -4.76 4.60
CA ALA A 143 -6.77 -4.46 3.53
C ALA A 143 -6.50 -3.08 2.91
N ASP A 144 -6.14 -2.09 3.73
CA ASP A 144 -5.79 -0.75 3.28
C ASP A 144 -4.50 -0.78 2.43
N ALA A 145 -3.49 -1.56 2.82
CA ALA A 145 -2.27 -1.76 2.02
C ALA A 145 -2.52 -2.49 0.69
N LEU A 146 -3.42 -3.48 0.65
CA LEU A 146 -3.87 -4.09 -0.61
C LEU A 146 -4.60 -3.07 -1.50
N ALA A 147 -5.41 -2.18 -0.92
CA ALA A 147 -6.06 -1.10 -1.67
C ALA A 147 -5.04 -0.16 -2.31
N VAL A 148 -3.95 0.17 -1.62
CA VAL A 148 -2.84 0.97 -2.17
C VAL A 148 -2.19 0.28 -3.37
N ALA A 149 -1.92 -1.04 -3.28
CA ALA A 149 -1.34 -1.81 -4.38
C ALA A 149 -2.28 -1.87 -5.61
N ILE A 150 -3.58 -2.09 -5.39
CA ILE A 150 -4.61 -2.07 -6.45
C ILE A 150 -4.66 -0.69 -7.12
N CYS A 151 -4.66 0.38 -6.32
CA CYS A 151 -4.65 1.75 -6.82
C CYS A 151 -3.47 1.98 -7.78
N HIS A 152 -2.28 1.53 -7.39
CA HIS A 152 -1.09 1.66 -8.24
C HIS A 152 -1.23 0.92 -9.58
N LEU A 153 -1.70 -0.32 -9.55
CA LEU A 153 -1.92 -1.12 -10.77
C LEU A 153 -2.96 -0.47 -11.70
N HIS A 154 -4.07 0.04 -11.16
CA HIS A 154 -5.10 0.74 -11.94
C HIS A 154 -4.56 2.05 -12.54
N SER A 155 -3.79 2.84 -11.78
CA SER A 155 -3.15 4.05 -12.28
C SER A 155 -2.14 3.74 -13.39
N ALA A 156 -1.28 2.74 -13.20
CA ALA A 156 -0.30 2.32 -14.20
C ALA A 156 -0.98 1.85 -15.50
N ARG A 157 -2.08 1.10 -15.41
CA ARG A 157 -2.89 0.70 -16.57
C ARG A 157 -3.46 1.90 -17.31
N THR A 158 -4.07 2.84 -16.60
CA THR A 158 -4.64 4.06 -17.19
C THR A 158 -3.56 4.87 -17.94
N HIS A 159 -2.38 5.04 -17.35
CA HIS A 159 -1.26 5.73 -18.00
C HIS A 159 -0.75 4.99 -19.25
N ARG A 160 -0.68 3.66 -19.23
CA ARG A 160 -0.31 2.85 -20.41
C ARG A 160 -1.32 3.02 -21.54
N MET A 161 -2.62 2.99 -21.24
CA MET A 161 -3.68 3.17 -22.23
C MET A 161 -3.68 4.58 -22.82
N ALA A 162 -3.52 5.62 -22.00
CA ALA A 162 -3.45 7.00 -22.47
C ALA A 162 -2.27 7.24 -23.43
N ARG A 163 -1.11 6.64 -23.16
CA ARG A 163 0.07 6.71 -24.04
C ARG A 163 -0.13 5.99 -25.37
N GLN A 164 -0.90 4.90 -25.39
CA GLN A 164 -1.22 4.15 -26.61
C GLN A 164 -2.34 4.81 -27.43
N GLY A 165 -3.30 5.48 -26.76
CA GLY A 165 -4.42 6.19 -27.40
C GLY A 165 -4.07 7.58 -27.96
N GLY A 166 -2.95 8.18 -27.54
CA GLY A 166 -2.47 9.48 -28.02
C GLY A 166 -1.68 9.46 -29.34
N LEU A 167 -1.70 8.33 -30.06
CA LEU A 167 -1.07 8.14 -31.38
C LEU A 167 -2.11 8.15 -32.53
N ARG A 168 -3.15 8.97 -32.40
CA ARG A 168 -4.12 9.25 -33.47
C ARG A 168 -4.23 10.74 -33.73
#